data_AF-A0A7S2QLA3-F1
#
_entry.id   AF-A0A7S2QLA3-F1
#
_cell.length_a   1.000
_cell.length_b   1.000
_cell.length_c   1.000
_cell.angle_alpha   90.00
_cell.angle_beta   90.00
_cell.angle_gamma   90.00
#
_symmetry.space_group_name_H-M   'P 1'
#
loop_
_entity.id
_entity.type
_entity.pdbx_description
1 polymer ?
#
loop_
_entity_poly.entity_id
_entity_poly.type
_entity_poly.pdbx_seq_one_letter_code
_entity_poly.pdbx_strand_id
1 'polypeptide(L)'
;SQSLVFEVVAAEHVVEVREAPDVDARLTGRRLTGGSLVTGFPSGNWLRLLVHGPGGAGGWAMIDGTKHGFGLFLQAQWAKAEITGRFTQALTLRWEGLPALADAQITYAVEWRLASDETVTGHMVGRSQSMHLVALPPGRGLRLRVLASVERSAEDGGR
;
A
#
# COMPACT_ATOMS: atom_id res chain seq x y z
N SER A 1 1.72 -2.82 -16.62
CA SER A 1 1.56 -2.30 -15.24
C SER A 1 2.83 -1.56 -14.84
N GLN A 2 2.72 -0.51 -14.03
CA GLN A 2 3.88 0.19 -13.47
C GLN A 2 4.34 -0.55 -12.21
N SER A 3 5.66 -0.71 -12.01
CA SER A 3 6.18 -1.29 -10.78
C SER A 3 6.20 -0.24 -9.66
N LEU A 4 5.93 -0.67 -8.44
CA LEU A 4 5.90 0.18 -7.26
C LEU A 4 6.95 -0.28 -6.24
N VAL A 5 7.44 0.66 -5.45
CA VAL A 5 8.34 0.40 -4.32
C VAL A 5 7.53 0.19 -3.06
N PHE A 6 7.85 -0.90 -2.35
CA PHE A 6 7.28 -1.26 -1.05
C PHE A 6 8.40 -1.36 -0.02
N GLU A 7 8.09 -0.97 1.21
CA GLU A 7 8.90 -1.22 2.40
C GLU A 7 8.32 -2.42 3.16
N VAL A 8 9.18 -3.30 3.63
CA VAL A 8 8.80 -4.38 4.54
C VAL A 8 8.60 -3.78 5.93
N VAL A 9 7.34 -3.67 6.36
CA VAL A 9 6.97 -3.06 7.65
C VAL A 9 6.75 -4.08 8.76
N ALA A 10 6.87 -5.37 8.42
CA ALA A 10 6.80 -6.48 9.35
C ALA A 10 8.03 -6.49 10.27
N ALA A 11 7.94 -5.84 11.43
CA ALA A 11 9.06 -5.74 12.36
C ALA A 11 9.43 -7.10 13.01
N GLU A 12 8.44 -7.94 13.28
CA GLU A 12 8.61 -9.23 13.98
C GLU A 12 8.43 -10.45 13.06
N HIS A 13 8.06 -10.25 11.80
CA HIS A 13 7.80 -11.32 10.86
C HIS A 13 8.72 -11.24 9.64
N VAL A 14 9.26 -12.39 9.26
CA VAL A 14 9.96 -12.54 7.98
C VAL A 14 8.90 -12.75 6.90
N VAL A 15 8.96 -11.96 5.83
CA VAL A 15 8.08 -12.16 4.68
C VAL A 15 8.73 -13.18 3.75
N GLU A 16 8.18 -14.38 3.70
CA GLU A 16 8.67 -15.43 2.82
C GLU A 16 8.14 -15.26 1.39
N VAL A 17 9.03 -15.45 0.41
CA VAL A 17 8.70 -15.32 -1.01
C VAL A 17 8.26 -16.66 -1.58
N ARG A 18 7.19 -16.63 -2.37
CA ARG A 18 6.52 -17.81 -2.92
C ARG A 18 6.57 -17.85 -4.44
N GLU A 19 6.41 -19.03 -5.01
CA GLU A 19 6.38 -19.22 -6.47
C GLU A 19 5.08 -18.73 -7.12
N ALA A 20 3.98 -18.72 -6.38
CA ALA A 20 2.67 -18.25 -6.81
C ALA A 20 2.02 -17.37 -5.71
N PRO A 21 1.01 -16.53 -6.05
CA PRO A 21 0.30 -15.67 -5.10
C PRO A 21 -0.72 -16.47 -4.27
N ASP A 22 -0.22 -17.45 -3.54
CA ASP A 22 -1.00 -18.39 -2.74
C ASP A 22 -0.23 -18.72 -1.44
N VAL A 23 -0.95 -18.80 -0.31
CA VAL A 23 -0.37 -19.13 1.00
C VAL A 23 0.10 -20.57 1.10
N ASP A 24 -0.36 -21.45 0.23
CA ASP A 24 0.05 -22.85 0.17
C ASP A 24 1.12 -23.10 -0.91
N ALA A 25 1.45 -22.08 -1.71
CA ALA A 25 2.48 -22.20 -2.74
C ALA A 25 3.87 -22.43 -2.15
N ARG A 26 4.68 -23.20 -2.88
CA ARG A 26 6.07 -23.50 -2.53
C ARG A 26 6.86 -22.21 -2.27
N LEU A 27 7.61 -22.22 -1.17
CA LEU A 27 8.55 -21.16 -0.83
C LEU A 27 9.76 -21.23 -1.77
N THR A 28 10.23 -20.06 -2.23
CA THR A 28 11.46 -19.97 -3.05
C THR A 28 12.74 -20.03 -2.20
N GLY A 29 12.60 -20.03 -0.88
CA GLY A 29 13.70 -19.88 0.08
C GLY A 29 14.16 -18.43 0.30
N ARG A 30 13.69 -17.48 -0.52
CA ARG A 30 13.97 -16.05 -0.31
C ARG A 30 13.11 -15.47 0.81
N ARG A 31 13.74 -14.65 1.65
CA ARG A 31 13.15 -13.99 2.82
C ARG A 31 13.38 -12.50 2.76
N LEU A 32 12.35 -11.72 3.07
CA LEU A 32 12.43 -10.27 3.16
C LEU A 32 12.35 -9.86 4.65
N THR A 33 13.26 -8.98 5.06
CA THR A 33 13.40 -8.52 6.44
C THR A 33 12.82 -7.11 6.60
N GLY A 34 12.32 -6.80 7.80
CA GLY A 34 11.82 -5.47 8.14
C GLY A 34 12.80 -4.34 7.75
N GLY A 35 12.25 -3.24 7.22
CA GLY A 35 12.99 -2.08 6.71
C GLY A 35 13.54 -2.24 5.29
N SER A 36 13.48 -3.44 4.69
CA SER A 36 13.98 -3.63 3.31
C SER A 36 13.03 -3.02 2.29
N LEU A 37 13.58 -2.41 1.23
CA LEU A 37 12.81 -1.96 0.08
C LEU A 37 12.77 -3.04 -1.00
N VAL A 38 11.58 -3.27 -1.55
CA VAL A 38 11.37 -4.19 -2.67
C VAL A 38 10.52 -3.54 -3.75
N THR A 39 10.79 -3.89 -5.00
CA THR A 39 10.06 -3.36 -6.16
C THR A 39 9.26 -4.49 -6.81
N GLY A 40 8.02 -4.21 -7.19
CA GLY A 40 7.17 -5.22 -7.82
C GLY A 40 5.86 -4.68 -8.40
N PHE A 41 5.04 -5.59 -8.91
CA PHE A 41 3.70 -5.29 -9.41
C PHE A 41 2.65 -5.82 -8.43
N PRO A 42 1.82 -4.96 -7.83
CA PRO A 42 0.75 -5.42 -6.94
C PRO A 42 -0.33 -6.16 -7.74
N SER A 43 -0.88 -7.23 -7.14
CA SER A 43 -1.97 -8.03 -7.66
C SER A 43 -2.79 -8.58 -6.50
N GLY A 44 -3.89 -7.91 -6.16
CA GLY A 44 -4.65 -8.21 -4.95
C GLY A 44 -3.78 -8.01 -3.70
N ASN A 45 -3.76 -9.00 -2.80
CA ASN A 45 -2.97 -8.97 -1.57
C ASN A 45 -1.51 -9.44 -1.75
N TRP A 46 -1.04 -9.54 -2.99
CA TRP A 46 0.29 -10.05 -3.31
C TRP A 46 1.08 -9.05 -4.16
N LEU A 47 2.39 -9.06 -3.97
CA LEU A 47 3.36 -8.31 -4.75
C LEU A 47 4.19 -9.26 -5.57
N ARG A 48 4.10 -9.18 -6.90
CA ARG A 48 5.03 -9.86 -7.80
C ARG A 48 6.35 -9.11 -7.81
N LEU A 49 7.37 -9.67 -7.17
CA LEU A 49 8.70 -9.07 -7.06
C LEU A 49 9.39 -9.02 -8.42
N LEU A 50 10.03 -7.90 -8.71
CA LEU A 50 10.99 -7.80 -9.80
C LEU A 50 12.27 -8.58 -9.46
N VAL A 51 12.87 -9.13 -10.50
CA VAL A 51 14.20 -9.76 -10.45
C VAL A 51 15.24 -8.64 -10.48
N HIS A 52 16.10 -8.58 -9.47
CA HIS A 52 17.29 -7.73 -9.49
C HIS A 52 18.54 -8.61 -9.54
N GLY A 53 19.32 -8.48 -10.62
CA GLY A 53 20.61 -9.15 -10.81
C GLY A 53 20.55 -10.55 -11.46
N PRO A 54 21.67 -11.03 -12.02
CA PRO A 54 21.77 -12.38 -12.57
C PRO A 54 21.62 -13.42 -11.45
N GLY A 55 20.62 -14.29 -11.57
CA GLY A 55 20.26 -15.29 -10.56
C GLY A 55 19.12 -14.89 -9.61
N GLY A 56 18.56 -13.68 -9.74
CA GLY A 56 17.40 -13.30 -8.95
C GLY A 56 16.16 -14.10 -9.36
N ALA A 57 15.70 -15.00 -8.50
CA ALA A 57 14.39 -15.61 -8.67
C ALA A 57 13.32 -14.55 -8.39
N GLY A 58 12.42 -14.35 -9.37
CA GLY A 58 11.18 -13.64 -9.14
C GLY A 58 10.33 -14.39 -8.11
N GLY A 59 9.23 -13.79 -7.68
CA GLY A 59 8.32 -14.47 -6.77
C GLY A 59 7.25 -13.54 -6.25
N TRP A 60 6.49 -14.05 -5.30
CA TRP A 60 5.34 -13.39 -4.72
C TRP A 60 5.55 -13.19 -3.24
N ALA A 61 5.47 -11.93 -2.80
CA ALA A 61 5.46 -11.57 -1.39
C ALA A 61 4.05 -11.13 -1.01
N MET A 62 3.55 -11.57 0.13
CA MET A 62 2.26 -11.13 0.63
C MET A 62 2.36 -9.67 1.09
N ILE A 63 1.40 -8.84 0.68
CA ILE A 63 1.30 -7.43 1.10
C ILE A 63 0.61 -7.34 2.46
N ASP A 64 -0.53 -8.02 2.62
CA ASP A 64 -1.37 -7.96 3.80
C ASP A 64 -1.84 -9.36 4.22
N GLY A 65 -1.33 -9.81 5.37
CA GLY A 65 -1.64 -11.09 6.01
C GLY A 65 -2.69 -10.98 7.11
N THR A 66 -3.44 -9.87 7.21
CA THR A 66 -4.50 -9.67 8.23
C THR A 66 -5.53 -10.81 8.24
N LYS A 67 -5.90 -11.36 7.07
CA LYS A 67 -6.81 -12.52 6.97
C LYS A 67 -6.28 -13.79 7.64
N HIS A 68 -4.98 -13.85 7.90
CA HIS A 68 -4.29 -14.96 8.56
C HIS A 68 -3.73 -14.58 9.94
N GLY A 69 -4.08 -13.40 10.46
CA GLY A 69 -3.67 -12.94 11.79
C GLY A 69 -2.30 -12.26 11.87
N PHE A 70 -1.60 -12.04 10.75
CA PHE A 70 -0.24 -11.47 10.76
C PHE A 70 -0.17 -9.94 10.56
N GLY A 71 -1.26 -9.33 10.07
CA GLY A 71 -1.29 -7.91 9.77
C GLY A 71 -0.60 -7.52 8.45
N LEU A 72 -0.25 -6.24 8.31
CA LEU A 72 0.39 -5.69 7.11
C LEU A 72 1.87 -6.07 7.07
N PHE A 73 2.31 -6.65 5.95
CA PHE A 73 3.71 -7.02 5.74
C PHE A 73 4.47 -5.99 4.91
N LEU A 74 3.83 -5.45 3.87
CA LEU A 74 4.45 -4.51 2.94
C LEU A 74 3.63 -3.23 2.86
N GLN A 75 4.30 -2.08 2.94
CA GLN A 75 3.69 -0.77 2.74
C GLN A 75 4.22 -0.12 1.47
N ALA A 76 3.32 0.27 0.56
CA ALA A 76 3.70 0.99 -0.65
C ALA A 76 4.21 2.39 -0.28
N GLN A 77 5.41 2.76 -0.75
CA GLN A 77 6.04 4.03 -0.38
C GLN A 77 5.19 5.23 -0.82
N TRP A 78 4.58 5.17 -2.00
CA TRP A 78 3.70 6.23 -2.53
C TRP A 78 2.52 6.57 -1.60
N ALA A 79 2.06 5.58 -0.82
CA ALA A 79 0.89 5.65 0.06
C ALA A 79 1.27 5.91 1.52
N LYS A 80 2.57 6.05 1.83
CA LYS A 80 3.04 6.35 3.18
C LYS A 80 2.57 7.75 3.56
N ALA A 81 1.56 7.81 4.43
CA ALA A 81 0.95 9.06 4.85
C ALA A 81 1.68 9.63 6.07
N GLU A 82 2.00 10.92 5.99
CA GLU A 82 2.54 11.72 7.07
C GLU A 82 1.41 12.57 7.66
N ILE A 83 1.32 12.61 8.99
CA ILE A 83 0.39 13.49 9.69
C ILE A 83 1.04 14.87 9.81
N THR A 84 0.52 15.84 9.08
CA THR A 84 1.02 17.23 9.06
C THR A 84 0.23 18.16 9.98
N GLY A 85 -0.95 17.74 10.44
CA GLY A 85 -1.76 18.49 11.41
C GLY A 85 -2.60 17.55 12.28
N ARG A 86 -2.69 17.85 13.58
CA ARG A 86 -3.49 17.11 14.56
C ARG A 86 -4.42 18.05 15.30
N PHE A 87 -5.69 17.71 15.33
CA PHE A 87 -6.74 18.42 16.04
C PHE A 87 -7.63 17.41 16.78
N THR A 88 -8.47 17.87 17.70
CA THR A 88 -9.30 17.01 18.55
C THR A 88 -10.13 15.97 17.79
N GLN A 89 -10.64 16.35 16.61
CA GLN A 89 -11.48 15.50 15.76
C GLN A 89 -11.12 15.63 14.27
N ALA A 90 -9.88 16.05 13.99
CA ALA A 90 -9.42 16.22 12.62
C ALA A 90 -7.94 15.89 12.47
N LEU A 91 -7.56 15.41 11.29
CA LEU A 91 -6.18 15.13 10.92
C LEU A 91 -5.93 15.71 9.54
N THR A 92 -4.79 16.38 9.38
CA THR A 92 -4.28 16.70 8.04
C THR A 92 -3.21 15.68 7.71
N LEU A 93 -3.34 15.07 6.53
CA LEU A 93 -2.44 14.05 6.02
C LEU A 93 -1.83 14.50 4.70
N ARG A 94 -0.62 14.05 4.42
CA ARG A 94 0.04 14.18 3.12
C ARG A 94 0.74 12.87 2.77
N TRP A 95 0.84 12.53 1.48
CA TRP A 95 1.63 11.41 0.97
C TRP A 95 2.36 11.82 -0.32
N GLU A 96 3.26 10.97 -0.82
CA GLU A 96 4.01 11.28 -2.05
C GLU A 96 3.16 11.17 -3.32
N GLY A 97 2.22 10.21 -3.33
CA GLY A 97 1.46 9.88 -4.53
C GLY A 97 2.31 9.14 -5.55
N LEU A 98 1.81 9.00 -6.78
CA LEU A 98 2.43 8.19 -7.82
C LEU A 98 3.18 9.07 -8.85
N PRO A 99 4.41 9.53 -8.58
CA PRO A 99 5.13 10.46 -9.46
C PRO A 99 5.42 9.87 -10.85
N ALA A 100 5.62 8.56 -10.94
CA ALA A 100 5.79 7.85 -12.21
C ALA A 100 4.54 7.86 -13.10
N LEU A 101 3.41 8.37 -12.59
CA LEU A 101 2.13 8.50 -13.29
C LEU A 101 1.63 9.96 -13.24
N ALA A 102 2.54 10.94 -13.26
CA ALA A 102 2.21 12.35 -13.14
C ALA A 102 1.20 12.85 -14.20
N ASP A 103 1.21 12.26 -15.40
CA ASP A 103 0.30 12.62 -16.50
C ASP A 103 -1.06 11.90 -16.42
N ALA A 104 -1.22 10.93 -15.51
CA ALA A 104 -2.47 10.21 -15.35
C ALA A 104 -3.46 11.01 -14.47
N GLN A 105 -4.75 10.84 -14.71
CA GLN A 105 -5.76 11.33 -13.78
C GLN A 105 -5.84 10.36 -12.60
N ILE A 106 -5.42 10.82 -11.42
CA ILE A 106 -5.40 10.00 -10.20
C ILE A 106 -6.40 10.56 -9.20
N THR A 107 -7.30 9.71 -8.73
CA THR A 107 -8.17 10.00 -7.60
C THR A 107 -7.68 9.20 -6.39
N TYR A 108 -7.42 9.89 -5.29
CA TYR A 108 -7.07 9.28 -4.04
C TYR A 108 -8.29 9.14 -3.13
N ALA A 109 -8.33 8.07 -2.36
CA ALA A 109 -9.25 7.91 -1.25
C ALA A 109 -8.46 7.62 0.03
N VAL A 110 -8.80 8.31 1.11
CA VAL A 110 -8.31 7.97 2.46
C VAL A 110 -9.46 7.34 3.21
N GLU A 111 -9.27 6.12 3.66
CA GLU A 111 -10.22 5.42 4.52
C GLU A 111 -9.64 5.25 5.91
N TRP A 112 -10.50 5.32 6.92
CA TRP A 112 -10.11 5.08 8.30
C TRP A 112 -11.08 4.18 9.04
N ARG A 113 -10.52 3.50 10.03
CA ARG A 113 -11.24 2.72 11.03
C ARG A 113 -10.67 2.96 12.42
N LEU A 114 -11.48 2.70 13.43
CA LEU A 114 -10.97 2.57 14.80
C LEU A 114 -9.92 1.46 14.85
N ALA A 115 -8.83 1.65 15.59
CA ALA A 115 -7.78 0.63 15.70
C ALA A 115 -8.28 -0.69 16.32
N SER A 116 -9.37 -0.63 17.08
CA SER A 116 -10.04 -1.77 17.73
C SER A 116 -11.09 -2.45 16.87
N ASP A 117 -11.41 -1.92 15.69
CA ASP A 117 -12.48 -2.40 14.83
C ASP A 117 -11.95 -2.74 13.43
N GLU A 118 -12.54 -3.74 12.81
CA GLU A 118 -12.25 -4.10 11.43
C GLU A 118 -13.09 -3.29 10.43
N THR A 119 -14.22 -2.71 10.87
CA THR A 119 -15.14 -1.96 10.01
C THR A 119 -14.61 -0.56 9.66
N VAL A 120 -14.75 -0.19 8.39
CA VAL A 120 -14.42 1.18 7.93
C VAL A 120 -15.40 2.16 8.58
N THR A 121 -14.86 3.11 9.33
CA THR A 121 -15.64 4.12 10.06
C THR A 121 -15.90 5.36 9.20
N GLY A 122 -15.03 5.64 8.23
CA GLY A 122 -15.21 6.76 7.31
C GLY A 122 -14.23 6.77 6.16
N HIS A 123 -14.48 7.64 5.18
CA HIS A 123 -13.62 7.85 4.03
C HIS A 123 -13.70 9.29 3.52
N MET A 124 -12.68 9.70 2.78
CA MET A 124 -12.61 10.97 2.05
C MET A 124 -11.95 10.73 0.69
N VAL A 125 -12.44 11.42 -0.35
CA VAL A 125 -11.96 11.27 -1.73
C VAL A 125 -11.52 12.64 -2.26
N GLY A 126 -10.45 12.66 -3.05
CA GLY A 126 -9.94 13.88 -3.66
C GLY A 126 -8.78 13.60 -4.62
N ARG A 127 -8.37 14.63 -5.37
CA ARG A 127 -7.27 14.52 -6.36
C ARG A 127 -5.93 15.04 -5.84
N SER A 128 -5.91 15.64 -4.65
CA SER A 128 -4.69 16.12 -4.01
C SER A 128 -4.01 15.02 -3.20
N GLN A 129 -2.69 15.04 -3.13
CA GLN A 129 -1.86 14.20 -2.25
C GLN A 129 -1.87 14.69 -0.79
N SER A 130 -2.90 15.44 -0.41
CA SER A 130 -3.14 15.96 0.93
C SER A 130 -4.64 16.02 1.18
N MET A 131 -5.05 15.62 2.38
CA MET A 131 -6.45 15.66 2.81
C MET A 131 -6.57 16.14 4.25
N HIS A 132 -7.62 16.91 4.51
CA HIS A 132 -8.02 17.33 5.85
C HIS A 132 -9.24 16.51 6.28
N LEU A 133 -8.98 15.44 7.02
CA LEU A 133 -10.01 14.56 7.57
C LEU A 133 -10.69 15.25 8.75
N VAL A 134 -12.02 15.24 8.77
CA VAL A 134 -12.83 15.86 9.83
C VAL A 134 -13.81 14.85 10.43
N ALA A 135 -14.47 15.23 11.52
CA ALA A 135 -15.44 14.39 12.24
C ALA A 135 -14.84 13.04 12.71
N LEU A 136 -13.55 13.04 13.06
CA LEU A 136 -12.89 11.86 13.58
C LEU A 136 -13.33 11.57 15.03
N PRO A 137 -13.42 10.29 15.43
CA PRO A 137 -13.71 9.91 16.81
C PRO A 137 -12.64 10.47 17.78
N PRO A 138 -13.03 11.23 18.82
CA PRO A 138 -12.07 11.87 19.71
C PRO A 138 -11.36 10.84 20.59
N GLY A 139 -10.05 11.03 20.81
CA GLY A 139 -9.26 10.26 21.78
C GLY A 139 -9.11 8.77 21.47
N ARG A 140 -9.36 8.33 20.23
CA ARG A 140 -9.23 6.93 19.80
C ARG A 140 -8.10 6.78 18.79
N GLY A 141 -7.37 5.68 18.89
CA GLY A 141 -6.40 5.28 17.85
C GLY A 141 -7.13 4.94 16.55
N LEU A 142 -6.58 5.39 15.42
CA LEU A 142 -7.11 5.13 14.09
C LEU A 142 -6.10 4.33 13.26
N ARG A 143 -6.62 3.47 12.38
CA ARG A 143 -5.87 2.91 11.27
C ARG A 143 -6.35 3.57 9.99
N LEU A 144 -5.41 4.01 9.17
CA LEU A 144 -5.63 4.75 7.93
C LEU A 144 -5.06 3.96 6.76
N ARG A 145 -5.73 4.02 5.61
CA ARG A 145 -5.15 3.57 4.34
C ARG A 145 -5.40 4.61 3.25
N VAL A 146 -4.39 4.80 2.39
CA VAL A 146 -4.50 5.61 1.18
C VAL A 146 -4.66 4.66 -0.01
N LEU A 147 -5.68 4.89 -0.80
CA LEU A 147 -6.00 4.18 -2.04
C LEU A 147 -5.83 5.15 -3.21
N ALA A 148 -5.44 4.62 -4.36
CA ALA A 148 -5.36 5.39 -5.60
C ALA A 148 -6.13 4.65 -6.69
N SER A 149 -7.00 5.38 -7.39
CA SER A 149 -7.62 4.97 -8.64
C SER A 149 -6.97 5.76 -9.76
N VAL A 150 -6.40 5.05 -10.73
CA VAL A 150 -5.70 5.65 -11.87
C VAL A 150 -6.56 5.49 -13.12
N GLU A 151 -7.01 6.61 -13.66
CA GLU A 151 -7.66 6.67 -14.97
C GLU A 151 -6.60 7.01 -16.02
N ARG A 152 -6.43 6.10 -16.99
CA ARG A 152 -5.55 6.37 -18.13
C ARG A 152 -6.37 7.09 -19.18
N SER A 153 -5.95 8.28 -19.56
CA SER A 153 -6.47 8.94 -20.76
C SER A 153 -6.27 7.99 -21.95
N ALA A 154 -7.35 7.73 -22.69
CA ALA A 154 -7.30 6.94 -23.91
C ALA A 154 -6.64 7.77 -25.02
N GLU A 155 -5.31 7.79 -25.08
CA GLU A 155 -4.57 8.26 -26.25
C GLU A 155 -3.74 7.10 -26.79
N ASP A 156 -4.38 6.32 -27.66
CA ASP A 156 -3.86 5.87 -28.96
C ASP A 156 -4.88 4.95 -29.62
N GLY A 157 -5.94 5.59 -30.15
CA GLY A 157 -6.90 4.99 -31.08
C GLY A 157 -6.92 5.81 -32.37
N GLY A 158 -5.75 6.18 -32.88
CA GLY A 158 -5.59 7.08 -34.02
C GLY A 158 -4.73 6.47 -35.13
N ARG A 159 -5.37 5.59 -35.91
CA ARG A 159 -5.03 5.09 -37.26
C ARG A 159 -3.61 4.57 -37.55
#